data_AF-A0A3L7JNP4-F1
#
_entry.id   AF-A0A3L7JNP4-F1
#
_cell.length_a   1.000
_cell.length_b   1.000
_cell.length_c   1.000
_cell.angle_alpha   90.00
_cell.angle_beta   90.00
_cell.angle_gamma   90.00
#
_symmetry.space_group_name_H-M   'P 1'
#
loop_
_entity.id
_entity.type
_entity.pdbx_description
1 polymer ?
#
loop_
_entity_poly.entity_id
_entity_poly.type
_entity_poly.pdbx_seq_one_letter_code
_entity_poly.pdbx_strand_id
1 'polypeptide(L)'
;MTASNSKTSLRTCSKGHEYYKSSDCPVCPICEMERKPESGFMAQLSAPARRALEHNNINTLEQLAGFTEKEILKFHGIGPSSIPKLKQALQEQGLSFKQG
;
A
#
# COMPACT_ATOMS: atom_id res chain seq x y z
N MET A 1 21.44 -8.05 -27.58
CA MET A 1 20.37 -8.75 -26.85
C MET A 1 20.92 -9.15 -25.48
N THR A 2 20.90 -8.26 -24.49
CA THR A 2 21.40 -8.58 -23.14
C THR A 2 20.26 -9.12 -22.29
N ALA A 3 20.28 -10.42 -22.02
CA ALA A 3 19.36 -11.08 -21.11
C ALA A 3 19.69 -10.65 -19.67
N SER A 4 18.94 -9.70 -19.12
CA SER A 4 18.98 -9.34 -17.70
C SER A 4 18.41 -10.49 -16.87
N ASN A 5 19.27 -11.44 -16.50
CA ASN A 5 18.93 -12.56 -15.64
C ASN A 5 18.69 -12.05 -14.21
N SER A 6 17.47 -11.58 -13.95
CA SER A 6 17.03 -11.17 -12.62
C SER A 6 16.96 -12.43 -11.75
N LYS A 7 18.02 -12.74 -11.00
CA LYS A 7 18.07 -13.89 -10.10
C LYS A 7 16.93 -13.79 -9.09
N THR A 8 15.86 -14.55 -9.30
CA THR A 8 14.78 -14.71 -8.35
C THR A 8 15.16 -15.82 -7.37
N SER A 9 14.95 -15.57 -6.07
CA SER A 9 15.14 -16.57 -5.02
C SER A 9 13.78 -17.15 -4.63
N LEU A 10 13.70 -18.47 -4.49
CA LEU A 10 12.56 -19.15 -3.87
C LEU A 10 12.60 -18.87 -2.36
N ARG A 11 11.46 -18.48 -1.80
CA ARG A 11 11.30 -18.18 -0.38
C ARG A 11 9.99 -18.78 0.12
N THR A 12 9.96 -19.15 1.40
CA THR A 12 8.76 -19.66 2.07
C THR A 12 8.41 -18.74 3.23
N CYS A 13 7.17 -18.24 3.29
CA CYS A 13 6.73 -17.39 4.40
C CYS A 13 6.27 -18.22 5.61
N SER A 14 5.99 -17.56 6.74
CA SER A 14 5.52 -18.24 7.97
C SER A 14 4.19 -18.97 7.84
N LYS A 15 3.36 -18.65 6.82
CA LYS A 15 2.12 -19.37 6.51
C LYS A 15 2.34 -20.57 5.57
N GLY A 16 3.57 -20.83 5.16
CA GLY A 16 3.91 -21.92 4.23
C GLY A 16 3.79 -21.57 2.75
N HIS A 17 3.50 -20.30 2.39
CA HIS A 17 3.46 -19.92 0.98
C HIS A 17 4.85 -19.86 0.36
N GLU A 18 5.01 -20.56 -0.75
CA GLU A 18 6.20 -20.52 -1.59
C GLU A 18 6.07 -19.42 -2.65
N TYR A 19 7.08 -18.56 -2.76
CA TYR A 19 7.08 -17.47 -3.73
C TYR A 19 8.49 -17.12 -4.20
N TYR A 20 8.57 -16.58 -5.41
CA TYR A 20 9.81 -16.13 -6.03
C TYR A 20 9.95 -14.62 -5.96
N LYS A 21 11.13 -14.12 -5.61
CA LYS A 21 11.39 -12.67 -5.62
C LYS A 21 12.84 -12.34 -5.98
N SER A 22 12.99 -11.32 -6.82
CA SER A 22 14.26 -10.67 -7.12
C SER A 22 14.59 -9.53 -6.16
N SER A 23 13.58 -8.95 -5.50
CA SER A 23 13.77 -7.90 -4.49
C SER A 23 14.02 -8.50 -3.11
N ASP A 24 14.79 -7.78 -2.30
CA ASP A 24 15.12 -8.22 -0.94
C ASP A 24 13.91 -8.20 0.02
N CYS A 25 12.87 -7.39 -0.29
CA CYS A 25 11.73 -7.20 0.59
C CYS A 25 11.09 -8.55 1.01
N PRO A 26 11.06 -8.86 2.32
CA PRO A 26 10.69 -10.19 2.85
C PRO A 26 9.18 -10.45 2.80
N VAL A 27 8.39 -9.52 2.29
CA VAL A 27 6.94 -9.62 2.23
C VAL A 27 6.51 -10.63 1.18
N CYS A 28 5.69 -11.60 1.63
CA CYS A 28 5.08 -12.61 0.79
C CYS A 28 3.92 -12.02 -0.02
N PRO A 29 3.97 -12.03 -1.37
CA PRO A 29 2.93 -11.45 -2.20
C PRO A 29 1.58 -12.19 -2.08
N ILE A 30 1.61 -13.49 -1.75
CA ILE A 30 0.41 -14.30 -1.55
C ILE A 30 -0.31 -13.86 -0.27
N CYS A 31 0.42 -13.76 0.86
CA CYS A 31 -0.15 -13.23 2.10
C CYS A 31 -0.72 -11.81 1.93
N GLU A 32 -0.03 -10.95 1.17
CA GLU A 32 -0.52 -9.58 0.90
C GLU A 32 -1.82 -9.55 0.10
N MET A 33 -2.03 -10.54 -0.76
CA MET A 33 -3.24 -10.69 -1.57
C MET A 33 -4.38 -11.24 -0.72
N GLU A 34 -4.14 -12.27 0.10
CA GLU A 34 -5.15 -12.85 0.99
C GLU A 34 -5.66 -11.85 2.04
N ARG A 35 -4.78 -11.01 2.60
CA ARG A 35 -5.18 -10.01 3.60
C ARG A 35 -5.78 -8.75 2.98
N LYS A 36 -5.85 -8.66 1.65
CA LYS A 36 -6.39 -7.47 0.99
C LYS A 36 -7.88 -7.38 1.34
N PRO A 37 -8.36 -6.25 1.88
CA PRO A 37 -9.77 -6.09 2.14
C PRO A 37 -10.57 -6.12 0.83
N GLU A 38 -11.76 -6.72 0.89
CA GLU A 38 -12.67 -6.81 -0.26
C GLU A 38 -13.33 -5.46 -0.60
N SER A 39 -13.46 -4.58 0.40
CA SER A 39 -14.16 -3.30 0.30
C SER A 39 -13.48 -2.18 1.08
N GLY A 40 -13.97 -0.95 0.87
CA GLY A 40 -13.44 0.27 1.50
C GLY A 40 -12.22 0.86 0.80
N PHE A 41 -11.77 2.02 1.30
CA PHE A 41 -10.71 2.80 0.66
C PHE A 41 -9.37 2.05 0.56
N MET A 42 -9.08 1.17 1.53
CA MET A 42 -7.89 0.34 1.50
C MET A 42 -7.90 -0.68 0.35
N ALA A 43 -9.06 -1.18 -0.07
CA ALA A 43 -9.16 -2.16 -1.17
C ALA A 43 -8.72 -1.58 -2.53
N GLN A 44 -8.80 -0.26 -2.69
CA GLN A 44 -8.41 0.46 -3.91
C GLN A 44 -6.89 0.71 -3.98
N LEU A 45 -6.17 0.53 -2.86
CA LEU A 45 -4.75 0.82 -2.73
C LEU A 45 -3.86 -0.39 -3.03
N SER A 46 -2.66 -0.11 -3.52
CA SER A 46 -1.60 -1.10 -3.67
C SER A 46 -1.16 -1.62 -2.29
N ALA A 47 -0.56 -2.81 -2.26
CA ALA A 47 -0.04 -3.39 -1.02
C ALA A 47 0.96 -2.47 -0.27
N PRO A 48 1.91 -1.78 -0.95
CA PRO A 48 2.78 -0.80 -0.29
C PRO A 48 2.01 0.40 0.29
N ALA A 49 1.01 0.92 -0.42
CA ALA A 49 0.25 2.08 0.04
C ALA A 49 -0.62 1.74 1.26
N ARG A 50 -1.28 0.57 1.29
CA ARG A 50 -1.99 0.10 2.49
C ARG A 50 -1.05 -0.02 3.68
N ARG A 51 0.09 -0.70 3.50
CA ARG A 51 1.10 -0.86 4.56
C ARG A 51 1.61 0.47 5.09
N ALA A 52 1.81 1.44 4.21
CA ALA A 52 2.26 2.77 4.59
C ALA A 52 1.22 3.46 5.51
N LEU A 53 -0.07 3.34 5.19
CA LEU A 53 -1.13 3.88 6.05
C LEU A 53 -1.23 3.13 7.39
N GLU A 54 -1.26 1.79 7.36
CA GLU A 54 -1.28 0.93 8.55
C GLU A 54 -0.12 1.24 9.50
N HIS A 55 1.10 1.37 8.95
CA HIS A 55 2.31 1.69 9.72
C HIS A 55 2.26 3.09 10.36
N ASN A 56 1.53 4.03 9.76
CA ASN A 56 1.28 5.36 10.32
C ASN A 56 0.01 5.42 11.17
N ASN A 57 -0.57 4.26 11.54
CA ASN A 57 -1.81 4.14 12.32
C ASN A 57 -3.04 4.78 11.65
N ILE A 58 -3.06 4.86 10.32
CA ILE A 58 -4.16 5.40 9.53
C ILE A 58 -5.01 4.23 9.04
N ASN A 59 -6.06 3.92 9.82
CA ASN A 59 -6.98 2.82 9.54
C ASN A 59 -8.36 3.29 9.08
N THR A 60 -8.65 4.59 9.23
CA THR A 60 -9.95 5.21 8.92
C THR A 60 -9.78 6.44 8.03
N LEU A 61 -10.87 6.86 7.37
CA LEU A 61 -10.87 8.06 6.55
C LEU A 61 -10.76 9.33 7.40
N GLU A 62 -11.31 9.32 8.62
CA GLU A 62 -11.18 10.42 9.57
C GLU A 62 -9.72 10.63 10.01
N GLN A 63 -9.00 9.55 10.30
CA GLN A 63 -7.56 9.63 10.58
C GLN A 63 -6.79 10.15 9.37
N LEU A 64 -7.13 9.67 8.17
CA LEU A 64 -6.51 10.13 6.92
C LEU A 64 -6.75 11.62 6.68
N ALA A 65 -7.96 12.13 6.95
CA ALA A 65 -8.33 13.53 6.82
C ALA A 65 -7.51 14.46 7.74
N GLY A 66 -6.91 13.93 8.81
CA GLY A 66 -6.00 14.66 9.68
C GLY A 66 -4.64 15.03 9.04
N PHE A 67 -4.32 14.45 7.88
CA PHE A 67 -3.06 14.66 7.17
C PHE A 67 -3.25 15.52 5.92
N THR A 68 -2.19 16.22 5.51
CA THR A 68 -2.11 16.90 4.22
C THR A 68 -1.67 15.94 3.11
N GLU A 69 -1.99 16.25 1.84
CA GLU A 69 -1.52 15.45 0.68
C GLU A 69 0.02 15.32 0.68
N LYS A 70 0.73 16.38 1.09
CA LYS A 70 2.20 16.40 1.16
C LYS A 70 2.75 15.47 2.24
N GLU A 71 2.10 15.37 3.39
CA GLU A 71 2.51 14.45 4.46
C GLU A 71 2.30 12.99 4.02
N ILE A 72 1.16 12.71 3.40
CA ILE A 72 0.87 11.37 2.87
C ILE A 72 1.89 10.95 1.80
N LEU A 73 2.31 11.87 0.93
CA LEU A 73 3.35 11.60 -0.09
C LEU A 73 4.74 11.34 0.49
N LYS A 74 5.02 11.72 1.74
CA LYS A 74 6.30 11.40 2.40
C LYS A 74 6.36 9.95 2.87
N PHE A 75 5.24 9.25 2.93
CA PHE A 75 5.22 7.87 3.41
C PHE A 75 5.81 6.92 2.37
N HIS A 76 6.84 6.18 2.78
CA HIS A 76 7.46 5.18 1.94
C HIS A 76 6.44 4.10 1.54
N GLY A 77 6.14 4.02 0.24
CA GLY A 77 5.15 3.11 -0.33
C GLY A 77 3.91 3.81 -0.90
N ILE A 78 3.73 5.11 -0.63
CA ILE A 78 2.70 5.95 -1.26
C ILE A 78 3.35 6.79 -2.35
N GLY A 79 2.79 6.69 -3.55
CA GLY A 79 3.19 7.50 -4.71
C GLY A 79 2.07 8.43 -5.19
N PRO A 80 2.36 9.32 -6.14
CA PRO A 80 1.39 10.27 -6.69
C PRO A 80 0.15 9.58 -7.28
N SER A 81 0.28 8.34 -7.76
CA SER A 81 -0.85 7.55 -8.27
C SER A 81 -1.84 7.07 -7.20
N SER A 82 -1.47 7.11 -5.91
CA SER A 82 -2.35 6.74 -4.80
C SER A 82 -3.20 7.92 -4.31
N ILE A 83 -2.72 9.16 -4.47
CA ILE A 83 -3.39 10.37 -4.00
C ILE A 83 -4.80 10.54 -4.58
N PRO A 84 -5.05 10.38 -5.88
CA PRO A 84 -6.40 10.51 -6.44
C PRO A 84 -7.40 9.54 -5.80
N LYS A 85 -6.97 8.30 -5.51
CA LYS A 85 -7.82 7.29 -4.89
C LYS A 85 -8.17 7.64 -3.44
N LEU A 86 -7.17 8.10 -2.68
CA LEU A 86 -7.38 8.55 -1.31
C LEU A 86 -8.31 9.77 -1.26
N LYS A 87 -8.11 10.72 -2.17
CA LYS A 87 -8.96 11.91 -2.30
C LYS A 87 -10.40 11.54 -2.64
N GLN A 88 -10.60 10.64 -3.60
CA GLN A 88 -11.93 10.14 -3.95
C GLN A 88 -12.60 9.48 -2.74
N ALA A 89 -11.90 8.60 -2.03
CA ALA A 89 -12.46 7.92 -0.86
C ALA A 89 -12.85 8.89 0.28
N LEU A 90 -12.05 9.95 0.50
CA LEU A 90 -12.40 11.03 1.43
C LEU A 90 -13.66 11.77 0.97
N GLN A 91 -13.71 12.16 -0.31
CA GLN A 91 -14.84 12.89 -0.89
C GLN A 91 -16.15 12.10 -0.83
N GLU A 92 -16.11 10.78 -1.03
CA GLU A 92 -17.27 9.89 -0.90
C GLU A 92 -17.87 9.91 0.52
N GLN A 93 -17.10 10.33 1.54
CA GLN A 93 -17.56 10.52 2.92
C GLN A 93 -17.71 12.00 3.31
N GLY A 94 -17.64 12.93 2.35
CA GLY A 94 -17.68 14.38 2.63
C GLY A 94 -16.44 14.90 3.37
N LEU A 95 -15.36 14.13 3.41
CA LEU A 95 -14.09 14.50 4.02
C LEU A 95 -13.13 15.05 2.97
N SER A 96 -12.05 15.68 3.46
CA SER A 96 -10.93 16.13 2.64
C SER A 96 -9.64 16.02 3.43
N PHE A 97 -8.51 16.04 2.73
CA PHE A 97 -7.22 16.20 3.39
C PHE A 97 -7.18 17.52 4.16
N LYS A 98 -6.42 17.54 5.24
CA LYS A 98 -6.10 18.75 5.97
C LYS A 98 -5.49 19.79 5.02
N GLN A 99 -5.92 21.04 5.15
CA GLN A 99 -5.33 22.15 4.41
C GLN A 99 -3.95 22.48 5.01
N GLY A 100 -2.88 22.47 4.19
CA GLY A 100 -1.49 22.76 4.61
C GLY A 100 -0.43 22.73 3.51
#